data_AF-A0A932WXB9-F1
#
_entry.id   AF-A0A932WXB9-F1
#
_cell.length_a   1.000
_cell.length_b   1.000
_cell.length_c   1.000
_cell.angle_alpha   90.00
_cell.angle_beta   90.00
_cell.angle_gamma   90.00
#
_symmetry.space_group_name_H-M   'P 1'
#
loop_
_entity.id
_entity.type
_entity.pdbx_description
1 polymer ?
#
loop_
_entity_poly.entity_id
_entity_poly.type
_entity_poly.pdbx_seq_one_letter_code
_entity_poly.pdbx_strand_id
1 'polypeptide(L)'
;MYHILLSSLLAFIITFYAIPVIIQVARAKKLFDEPDERKIHKKVIPTLGGLGIFAGFIVAILIGVPKFSGEVQYFAAAAIVMFFLGIKDDILVLSAGKKFLGQVIAAIIIIVFGSIRLTNMHGFLGIGEIPVIASYILTFFTVLVIVNSFNLIDGIDGLAGSLGLLTTAVFGAFFFYNGQLTYAVIALSLSGSLLGFLIYNF
;
A
#
# COMPACT_ATOMS: atom_id res chain seq x y z
N MET A 1 -19.29 4.73 10.57
CA MET A 1 -18.36 5.41 11.50
C MET A 1 -17.64 4.41 12.40
N TYR A 2 -18.33 3.52 13.13
CA TYR A 2 -17.67 2.54 14.02
C TYR A 2 -16.70 1.60 13.28
N HIS A 3 -17.07 1.10 12.09
CA HIS A 3 -16.18 0.28 11.25
C HIS A 3 -14.84 0.96 10.96
N ILE A 4 -14.88 2.27 10.64
CA ILE A 4 -13.70 3.06 10.31
C ILE A 4 -12.80 3.20 11.55
N LEU A 5 -13.36 3.61 12.69
CA LEU A 5 -12.60 3.80 13.92
C LEU A 5 -12.00 2.48 14.41
N LEU A 6 -12.78 1.40 14.36
CA LEU A 6 -12.33 0.07 14.74
C LEU A 6 -11.19 -0.40 13.84
N SER A 7 -11.34 -0.29 12.51
CA SER A 7 -10.35 -0.80 11.57
C SER A 7 -9.06 0.00 11.59
N SER A 8 -9.14 1.34 11.65
CA SER A 8 -7.95 2.20 11.73
C SER A 8 -7.19 2.01 13.03
N LEU A 9 -7.89 1.91 14.16
CA LEU A 9 -7.27 1.65 15.46
C LEU A 9 -6.66 0.25 15.52
N LEU A 10 -7.35 -0.76 14.98
CA LEU A 10 -6.83 -2.13 14.92
C LEU A 10 -5.57 -2.21 14.05
N ALA A 11 -5.59 -1.58 12.87
CA ALA A 11 -4.44 -1.48 11.99
C ALA A 11 -3.24 -0.82 12.68
N PHE A 12 -3.48 0.30 13.37
CA PHE A 12 -2.48 1.01 14.16
C PHE A 12 -1.89 0.11 15.25
N ILE A 13 -2.72 -0.53 16.08
CA ILE A 13 -2.27 -1.36 17.20
C ILE A 13 -1.42 -2.54 16.68
N ILE A 14 -1.91 -3.26 15.67
CA ILE A 14 -1.19 -4.40 15.10
C ILE A 14 0.17 -3.94 14.54
N THR A 15 0.19 -2.88 13.73
CA THR A 15 1.45 -2.39 13.16
C THR A 15 2.39 -1.88 14.25
N PHE A 16 1.90 -1.11 15.23
CA PHE A 16 2.69 -0.58 16.33
C PHE A 16 3.41 -1.68 17.13
N TYR A 17 2.73 -2.79 17.44
CA TYR A 17 3.37 -3.91 18.16
C TYR A 17 4.19 -4.83 17.24
N ALA A 18 3.82 -4.97 15.96
CA ALA A 18 4.54 -5.82 15.02
C ALA A 18 5.93 -5.24 14.68
N ILE A 19 6.06 -3.92 14.52
CA ILE A 19 7.31 -3.29 14.09
C ILE A 19 8.49 -3.56 15.05
N PRO A 20 8.38 -3.38 16.38
CA PRO A 20 9.44 -3.76 17.32
C PRO A 20 9.89 -5.21 17.21
N VAL A 21 8.93 -6.15 17.03
CA VAL A 21 9.23 -7.57 16.87
C VAL A 21 9.98 -7.81 15.56
N ILE A 22 9.55 -7.20 14.46
CA ILE A 22 10.23 -7.28 13.16
C ILE A 22 11.65 -6.72 13.25
N ILE A 23 11.84 -5.58 13.93
CA ILE A 23 13.17 -4.99 14.17
C ILE A 23 14.06 -5.99 14.93
N GLN A 24 13.54 -6.62 16.00
CA GLN A 24 14.30 -7.60 16.77
C GLN A 24 14.65 -8.86 15.97
N VAL A 25 13.72 -9.39 15.17
CA VAL A 25 13.95 -10.57 14.33
C VAL A 25 14.99 -10.26 13.25
N ALA A 26 14.88 -9.09 12.60
CA ALA A 26 15.88 -8.64 11.64
C ALA A 26 17.27 -8.57 12.31
N ARG A 27 17.33 -8.11 13.58
CA ARG A 27 18.56 -8.09 14.40
C ARG A 27 19.14 -9.46 14.64
N ALA A 28 18.32 -10.38 15.12
CA ALA A 28 18.75 -11.74 15.41
C ALA A 28 19.20 -12.51 14.17
N LYS A 29 18.60 -12.23 13.00
CA LYS A 29 18.87 -12.93 11.74
C LYS A 29 19.91 -12.24 10.86
N LYS A 30 20.48 -11.11 11.30
CA LYS A 30 21.42 -10.27 10.52
C LYS A 30 20.87 -9.93 9.13
N LEU A 31 19.57 -9.63 9.04
CA LEU A 31 18.90 -9.25 7.79
C LEU A 31 19.15 -7.76 7.51
N PHE A 32 20.42 -7.37 7.42
CA PHE A 32 20.87 -5.99 7.26
C PHE A 32 22.02 -5.87 6.29
N ASP A 33 22.07 -4.74 5.62
CA ASP A 33 23.27 -4.25 4.97
C ASP A 33 24.32 -3.91 6.04
N GLU A 34 25.51 -4.51 5.99
CA GLU A 34 26.63 -4.07 6.83
C GLU A 34 27.02 -2.62 6.44
N PRO A 35 27.20 -1.70 7.39
CA PRO A 35 27.50 -0.31 7.05
C PRO A 35 28.91 -0.19 6.46
N ASP A 36 28.98 0.08 5.15
CA ASP A 36 30.19 0.55 4.47
C ASP A 36 30.61 1.93 5.03
N GLU A 37 31.91 2.20 5.10
CA GLU A 37 32.53 3.36 5.79
C GLU A 37 32.08 4.75 5.27
N ARG A 38 31.24 4.79 4.24
CA ARG A 38 30.72 6.00 3.60
C ARG A 38 29.33 6.44 4.07
N LYS A 39 28.62 5.69 4.93
CA LYS A 39 27.25 6.03 5.36
C LYS A 39 27.22 6.80 6.70
N ILE A 40 26.58 7.97 6.68
CA ILE A 40 26.52 8.95 7.80
C ILE A 40 25.63 8.48 8.98
N HIS A 41 24.73 7.50 8.76
CA HIS A 41 23.79 7.01 9.77
C HIS A 41 24.18 5.63 10.33
N LYS A 42 24.44 5.57 11.65
CA LYS A 42 24.83 4.35 12.42
C LYS A 42 23.67 3.44 12.82
N LYS A 43 22.42 3.78 12.50
CA LYS A 43 21.25 2.97 12.85
C LYS A 43 20.97 2.01 11.69
N VAL A 44 21.03 0.72 12.00
CA VAL A 44 20.50 -0.32 11.12
C VAL A 44 18.99 -0.14 11.03
N ILE A 45 18.50 0.32 9.87
CA ILE A 45 17.08 0.44 9.57
C ILE A 45 16.66 -0.88 8.90
N PRO A 46 15.80 -1.70 9.54
CA PRO A 46 15.37 -2.95 8.94
C PRO A 46 14.47 -2.66 7.72
N THR A 47 14.83 -3.25 6.59
CA THR A 47 14.13 -3.14 5.30
C THR A 47 12.74 -3.79 5.31
N LEU A 48 12.38 -4.52 6.36
CA LEU A 48 11.15 -5.33 6.44
C LEU A 48 9.96 -4.63 7.13
N GLY A 49 10.00 -3.31 7.29
CA GLY A 49 8.91 -2.53 7.92
C GLY A 49 7.55 -2.72 7.23
N GLY A 50 7.55 -2.95 5.91
CA GLY A 50 6.36 -3.25 5.12
C GLY A 50 5.56 -4.47 5.60
N LEU A 51 6.21 -5.45 6.25
CA LEU A 51 5.53 -6.60 6.85
C LEU A 51 4.57 -6.19 7.98
N GLY A 52 4.98 -5.26 8.84
CA GLY A 52 4.15 -4.77 9.93
C GLY A 52 2.98 -3.92 9.43
N ILE A 53 3.21 -3.09 8.41
CA ILE A 53 2.16 -2.31 7.75
C ILE A 53 1.13 -3.25 7.12
N PHE A 54 1.59 -4.22 6.31
CA PHE A 54 0.71 -5.14 5.60
C PHE A 54 -0.11 -6.01 6.56
N ALA A 55 0.49 -6.52 7.64
CA ALA A 55 -0.21 -7.32 8.63
C ALA A 55 -1.34 -6.53 9.32
N GLY A 56 -1.07 -5.31 9.77
CA GLY A 56 -2.11 -4.45 10.36
C GLY A 56 -3.20 -4.10 9.36
N PHE A 57 -2.81 -3.72 8.14
CA PHE A 57 -3.73 -3.34 7.09
C PHE A 57 -4.66 -4.48 6.68
N ILE A 58 -4.12 -5.68 6.38
CA ILE A 58 -4.92 -6.79 5.87
C ILE A 58 -5.92 -7.30 6.93
N VAL A 59 -5.49 -7.38 8.20
CA VAL A 59 -6.37 -7.80 9.30
C VAL A 59 -7.48 -6.76 9.52
N ALA A 60 -7.13 -5.48 9.48
CA ALA A 60 -8.09 -4.39 9.62
C ALA A 60 -9.14 -4.37 8.52
N ILE A 61 -8.78 -4.62 7.25
CA ILE A 61 -9.79 -4.67 6.17
C ILE A 61 -10.68 -5.91 6.29
N LEU A 62 -10.13 -7.07 6.68
CA LEU A 62 -10.90 -8.31 6.81
C LEU A 62 -11.98 -8.22 7.90
N ILE A 63 -11.69 -7.48 8.98
CA ILE A 63 -12.61 -7.29 10.11
C ILE A 63 -13.49 -6.04 9.92
N GLY A 64 -12.90 -4.97 9.38
CA GLY A 64 -13.50 -3.65 9.32
C GLY A 64 -14.48 -3.46 8.16
N VAL A 65 -14.28 -4.15 7.04
CA VAL A 65 -15.14 -3.98 5.86
C VAL A 65 -16.48 -4.70 6.09
N PRO A 66 -17.62 -3.98 6.05
CA PRO A 66 -18.93 -4.55 6.39
C PRO A 66 -19.44 -5.57 5.37
N LYS A 67 -19.09 -5.42 4.10
CA LYS A 67 -19.48 -6.33 3.02
C LYS A 67 -18.28 -6.61 2.12
N PHE A 68 -17.81 -7.85 2.16
CA PHE A 68 -16.71 -8.30 1.32
C PHE A 68 -17.23 -8.56 -0.10
N SER A 69 -17.15 -7.54 -0.97
CA SER A 69 -17.51 -7.65 -2.38
C SER A 69 -16.39 -8.31 -3.19
N GLY A 70 -16.70 -8.73 -4.42
CA GLY A 70 -15.68 -9.20 -5.36
C GLY A 70 -14.57 -8.18 -5.58
N GLU A 71 -14.90 -6.89 -5.64
CA GLU A 71 -13.92 -5.81 -5.74
C GLU A 71 -12.91 -5.81 -4.59
N VAL A 72 -13.39 -5.95 -3.34
CA VAL A 72 -12.53 -6.01 -2.14
C VAL A 72 -11.66 -7.26 -2.16
N GLN A 73 -12.21 -8.39 -2.57
CA GLN A 73 -11.48 -9.64 -2.71
C GLN A 73 -10.32 -9.53 -3.71
N TYR A 74 -10.58 -8.98 -4.90
CA TYR A 74 -9.54 -8.82 -5.93
C TYR A 74 -8.55 -7.73 -5.56
N PHE A 75 -8.98 -6.66 -4.89
CA PHE A 75 -8.07 -5.68 -4.30
C PHE A 75 -7.13 -6.33 -3.28
N ALA A 76 -7.65 -7.13 -2.35
CA ALA A 76 -6.86 -7.85 -1.35
C ALA A 76 -5.87 -8.83 -2.02
N ALA A 77 -6.32 -9.56 -3.05
CA ALA A 77 -5.46 -10.45 -3.82
C ALA A 77 -4.31 -9.70 -4.51
N ALA A 78 -4.59 -8.55 -5.14
CA ALA A 78 -3.56 -7.71 -5.75
C ALA A 78 -2.59 -7.12 -4.71
N ALA A 79 -3.11 -6.71 -3.54
CA ALA A 79 -2.29 -6.24 -2.42
C ALA A 79 -1.34 -7.34 -1.91
N ILE A 80 -1.80 -8.60 -1.82
CA ILE A 80 -0.96 -9.76 -1.48
C ILE A 80 0.16 -9.96 -2.51
N VAL A 81 -0.16 -9.87 -3.81
CA VAL A 81 0.85 -9.98 -4.88
C VAL A 81 1.91 -8.87 -4.73
N MET A 82 1.48 -7.62 -4.56
CA MET A 82 2.38 -6.47 -4.39
C MET A 82 3.24 -6.60 -3.14
N PHE A 83 2.66 -7.09 -2.05
CA PHE A 83 3.36 -7.33 -0.80
C PHE A 83 4.48 -8.37 -0.94
N PHE A 84 4.19 -9.54 -1.52
CA PHE A 84 5.22 -10.55 -1.76
C PHE A 84 6.26 -10.11 -2.78
N LEU A 85 5.85 -9.32 -3.78
CA LEU A 85 6.80 -8.71 -4.72
C LEU A 85 7.78 -7.79 -3.98
N GLY A 86 7.27 -6.93 -3.08
CA GLY A 86 8.07 -6.05 -2.23
C GLY A 86 9.04 -6.82 -1.34
N ILE A 87 8.56 -7.79 -0.56
CA ILE A 87 9.44 -8.62 0.28
C ILE A 87 10.53 -9.31 -0.55
N LYS A 88 10.15 -9.88 -1.71
CA LYS A 88 11.10 -10.57 -2.57
C LYS A 88 12.15 -9.61 -3.12
N ASP A 89 11.76 -8.38 -3.41
CA ASP A 89 12.70 -7.33 -3.84
C ASP A 89 13.65 -6.92 -2.71
N ASP A 90 13.14 -6.71 -1.50
CA ASP A 90 13.94 -6.34 -0.34
C ASP A 90 14.99 -7.40 0.03
N ILE A 91 14.69 -8.69 -0.23
CA ILE A 91 15.57 -9.81 0.10
C ILE A 91 16.52 -10.18 -1.06
N LEU A 92 16.02 -10.19 -2.31
CA LEU A 92 16.75 -10.76 -3.46
C LEU A 92 17.17 -9.73 -4.51
N VAL A 93 16.83 -8.45 -4.34
CA VAL A 93 17.08 -7.36 -5.31
C VAL A 93 16.67 -7.77 -6.73
N LEU A 94 15.39 -7.60 -7.05
CA LEU A 94 14.82 -8.07 -8.31
C LEU A 94 15.24 -7.19 -9.50
N SER A 95 15.44 -7.82 -10.66
CA SER A 95 15.60 -7.08 -11.91
C SER A 95 14.31 -6.33 -12.28
N ALA A 96 14.46 -5.19 -12.97
CA ALA A 96 13.33 -4.33 -13.37
C ALA A 96 12.22 -5.11 -14.10
N GLY A 97 12.57 -6.07 -14.98
CA GLY A 97 11.60 -6.91 -15.67
C GLY A 97 10.78 -7.82 -14.73
N LYS A 98 11.40 -8.38 -13.68
CA LYS A 98 10.70 -9.20 -12.68
C LYS A 98 9.77 -8.36 -11.81
N LYS A 99 10.21 -7.15 -11.43
CA LYS A 99 9.35 -6.17 -10.74
C LYS A 99 8.13 -5.82 -11.57
N PHE A 100 8.38 -5.44 -12.82
CA PHE A 100 7.33 -5.07 -13.77
C PHE A 100 6.31 -6.19 -13.93
N LEU A 101 6.75 -7.45 -14.13
CA LEU A 101 5.83 -8.58 -14.27
C LEU A 101 4.90 -8.75 -13.05
N GLY A 102 5.43 -8.61 -11.83
CA GLY A 102 4.60 -8.67 -10.62
C GLY A 102 3.56 -7.54 -10.55
N GLN A 103 3.96 -6.32 -10.92
CA GLN A 103 3.05 -5.18 -11.01
C GLN A 103 1.97 -5.39 -12.08
N VAL A 104 2.32 -5.99 -13.23
CA VAL A 104 1.36 -6.35 -14.28
C VAL A 104 0.33 -7.35 -13.77
N ILE A 105 0.76 -8.38 -13.04
CA ILE A 105 -0.16 -9.36 -12.45
C ILE A 105 -1.13 -8.68 -11.48
N ALA A 106 -0.63 -7.83 -10.58
CA ALA A 106 -1.47 -7.09 -9.65
C ALA A 106 -2.47 -6.16 -10.37
N ALA A 107 -2.02 -5.45 -11.41
CA ALA A 107 -2.87 -4.58 -12.22
C ALA A 107 -3.97 -5.37 -12.95
N ILE A 108 -3.65 -6.53 -13.54
CA ILE A 108 -4.65 -7.40 -14.20
C ILE A 108 -5.71 -7.88 -13.20
N ILE A 109 -5.31 -8.26 -11.98
CA ILE A 109 -6.25 -8.68 -10.93
C ILE A 109 -7.28 -7.58 -10.66
N ILE A 110 -6.83 -6.34 -10.47
CA ILE A 110 -7.72 -5.21 -10.18
C ILE A 110 -8.61 -4.87 -11.38
N ILE A 111 -8.02 -4.80 -12.57
CA ILE A 111 -8.68 -4.27 -13.77
C ILE A 111 -9.67 -5.26 -14.37
N VAL A 112 -9.26 -6.52 -14.52
CA VAL A 112 -10.04 -7.55 -15.21
C VAL A 112 -10.99 -8.24 -14.25
N PHE A 113 -10.50 -8.67 -13.08
CA PHE A 113 -11.32 -9.42 -12.13
C PHE A 113 -12.05 -8.51 -11.16
N GLY A 114 -11.37 -7.48 -10.66
CA GLY A 114 -11.98 -6.44 -9.82
C GLY A 114 -12.93 -5.52 -10.59
N SER A 115 -12.91 -5.52 -11.93
CA SER A 115 -13.68 -4.60 -12.78
C SER A 115 -13.47 -3.12 -12.46
N ILE A 116 -12.34 -2.77 -11.83
CA ILE A 116 -12.00 -1.39 -11.46
C ILE A 116 -11.28 -0.74 -12.64
N ARG A 117 -11.93 0.27 -13.24
CA ARG A 117 -11.41 0.99 -14.41
C ARG A 117 -11.75 2.47 -14.35
N LEU A 118 -10.85 3.28 -14.88
CA LEU A 118 -11.12 4.68 -15.21
C LEU A 118 -11.96 4.72 -16.49
N THR A 119 -13.26 4.89 -16.36
CA THR A 119 -14.23 4.84 -17.47
C THR A 119 -14.71 6.20 -17.94
N ASN A 120 -14.46 7.26 -17.17
CA ASN A 120 -14.95 8.61 -17.47
C ASN A 120 -13.97 9.65 -16.91
N MET A 121 -13.81 10.77 -17.61
CA MET A 121 -13.00 11.93 -17.19
C MET A 121 -13.83 13.06 -16.57
N HIS A 122 -15.15 12.88 -16.50
CA HIS A 122 -16.14 13.79 -15.91
C HIS A 122 -16.05 15.24 -16.46
N GLY A 123 -15.76 15.38 -17.76
CA GLY A 123 -15.63 16.67 -18.42
C GLY A 123 -14.23 17.30 -18.33
N PHE A 124 -13.28 16.65 -17.65
CA PHE A 124 -11.88 17.07 -17.66
C PHE A 124 -11.34 17.11 -19.09
N LEU A 125 -10.81 18.27 -19.49
CA LEU A 125 -10.37 18.56 -20.87
C LEU A 125 -11.46 18.36 -21.94
N GLY A 126 -12.74 18.45 -21.57
CA GLY A 126 -13.86 18.17 -22.47
C GLY A 126 -14.09 16.69 -22.75
N ILE A 127 -13.40 15.79 -22.04
CA ILE A 127 -13.53 14.34 -22.20
C ILE A 127 -14.61 13.81 -21.25
N GLY A 128 -15.58 13.08 -21.80
CA GLY A 128 -16.60 12.37 -21.05
C GLY A 128 -16.24 10.90 -20.82
N GLU A 129 -17.07 10.01 -21.34
CA GLU A 129 -16.81 8.57 -21.31
C GLU A 129 -15.56 8.21 -22.14
N ILE A 130 -14.77 7.30 -21.58
CA ILE A 130 -13.52 6.84 -22.18
C ILE A 130 -13.81 5.56 -22.96
N PRO A 131 -13.36 5.46 -24.23
CA PRO A 131 -13.48 4.22 -24.99
C PRO A 131 -12.91 3.01 -24.24
N VAL A 132 -13.55 1.86 -24.37
CA VAL A 132 -13.25 0.65 -23.56
C VAL A 132 -11.76 0.30 -23.56
N ILE A 133 -11.11 0.24 -24.72
CA ILE A 133 -9.68 -0.11 -24.84
C ILE A 133 -8.80 0.95 -24.17
N ALA A 134 -9.11 2.23 -24.38
CA ALA A 134 -8.38 3.33 -23.76
C ALA A 134 -8.53 3.32 -22.23
N SER A 135 -9.69 2.95 -21.70
CA SER A 135 -9.94 2.78 -20.27
C SER A 135 -9.06 1.70 -19.64
N TYR A 136 -8.89 0.55 -20.30
CA TYR A 136 -7.96 -0.51 -19.85
C TYR A 136 -6.52 -0.01 -19.81
N ILE A 137 -6.06 0.62 -20.91
CA ILE A 137 -4.67 1.10 -21.03
C ILE A 137 -4.40 2.19 -20.00
N LEU A 138 -5.31 3.17 -19.86
CA LEU A 138 -5.16 4.27 -18.93
C LEU A 138 -5.10 3.76 -17.49
N THR A 139 -6.04 2.89 -17.09
CA THR A 139 -6.06 2.33 -15.73
C THR A 139 -4.79 1.55 -15.44
N PHE A 140 -4.34 0.70 -16.37
CA PHE A 140 -3.11 -0.07 -16.25
C PHE A 140 -1.89 0.84 -16.08
N PHE A 141 -1.79 1.86 -16.92
CA PHE A 141 -0.71 2.85 -16.84
C PHE A 141 -0.75 3.61 -15.51
N THR A 142 -1.92 4.05 -15.06
CA THR A 142 -2.09 4.74 -13.77
C THR A 142 -1.62 3.88 -12.59
N VAL A 143 -1.99 2.59 -12.55
CA VAL A 143 -1.54 1.67 -11.50
C VAL A 143 -0.02 1.56 -11.49
N LEU A 144 0.60 1.33 -12.66
CA LEU A 144 2.06 1.22 -12.76
C LEU A 144 2.77 2.50 -12.36
N VAL A 145 2.29 3.66 -12.81
CA VAL A 145 2.88 4.95 -12.46
C VAL A 145 2.82 5.19 -10.97
N ILE A 146 1.67 4.97 -10.32
CA ILE A 146 1.54 5.18 -8.88
C ILE A 146 2.48 4.25 -8.10
N VAL A 147 2.52 2.96 -8.45
CA VAL A 147 3.39 1.99 -7.77
C VAL A 147 4.86 2.37 -7.90
N ASN A 148 5.32 2.70 -9.11
CA ASN A 148 6.72 3.04 -9.34
C ASN A 148 7.06 4.42 -8.72
N SER A 149 6.14 5.39 -8.75
CA SER A 149 6.34 6.68 -8.09
C SER A 149 6.56 6.54 -6.59
N PHE A 150 5.74 5.72 -5.90
CA PHE A 150 5.95 5.45 -4.48
C PHE A 150 7.29 4.74 -4.22
N ASN A 151 7.68 3.77 -5.05
CA ASN A 151 8.97 3.10 -4.92
C ASN A 151 10.17 4.04 -5.16
N LEU A 152 10.05 5.03 -6.05
CA LEU A 152 11.12 5.99 -6.35
C LEU A 152 11.33 7.04 -5.25
N ILE A 153 10.27 7.44 -4.53
CA ILE A 153 10.38 8.41 -3.42
C ILE A 153 10.77 7.75 -2.09
N ASP A 154 10.71 6.42 -2.00
CA ASP A 154 11.09 5.63 -0.83
C ASP A 154 12.61 5.47 -0.69
N GLY A 155 13.30 6.61 -0.62
CA GLY A 155 14.74 6.71 -0.40
C GLY A 155 15.13 7.67 0.72
N ILE A 156 14.14 8.30 1.36
CA ILE A 156 14.30 9.23 2.48
C ILE A 156 13.42 8.73 3.63
N ASP A 157 14.03 8.56 4.80
CA ASP A 157 13.34 8.09 6.01
C ASP A 157 12.09 8.95 6.29
N GLY A 158 10.95 8.27 6.52
CA GLY A 158 9.68 8.91 6.81
C GLY A 158 8.95 9.55 5.62
N LEU A 159 9.57 9.75 4.46
CA LEU A 159 8.95 10.48 3.34
C LEU A 159 7.79 9.70 2.69
N ALA A 160 8.05 8.48 2.21
CA ALA A 160 7.04 7.66 1.55
C ALA A 160 5.88 7.31 2.50
N GLY A 161 6.22 6.99 3.76
CA GLY A 161 5.22 6.73 4.81
C GLY A 161 4.34 7.94 5.11
N SER A 162 4.91 9.14 5.25
CA SER A 162 4.15 10.37 5.54
C SER A 162 3.27 10.79 4.36
N LEU A 163 3.76 10.69 3.12
CA LEU A 163 2.96 10.97 1.94
C LEU A 163 1.82 9.94 1.78
N GLY A 164 2.10 8.67 2.06
CA GLY A 164 1.08 7.62 2.11
C GLY A 164 0.01 7.90 3.17
N LEU A 165 0.43 8.32 4.36
CA LEU A 165 -0.48 8.67 5.46
C LEU A 165 -1.41 9.81 5.07
N LEU A 166 -0.85 10.90 4.53
CA LEU A 166 -1.62 12.05 4.06
C LEU A 166 -2.61 11.66 2.95
N THR A 167 -2.13 10.95 1.93
CA THR A 167 -2.94 10.54 0.78
C THR A 167 -4.10 9.65 1.20
N THR A 168 -3.85 8.67 2.05
CA THR A 168 -4.87 7.73 2.53
C THR A 168 -5.85 8.37 3.51
N ALA A 169 -5.41 9.34 4.33
CA ALA A 169 -6.30 10.12 5.18
C ALA A 169 -7.25 11.00 4.34
N VAL A 170 -6.73 11.67 3.30
CA VAL A 170 -7.53 12.50 2.38
C VAL A 170 -8.55 11.65 1.62
N PHE A 171 -8.13 10.55 1.00
CA PHE A 171 -9.07 9.66 0.31
C PHE A 171 -10.07 9.01 1.27
N GLY A 172 -9.63 8.64 2.47
CA GLY A 172 -10.52 8.09 3.51
C GLY A 172 -11.63 9.06 3.89
N ALA A 173 -11.29 10.32 4.14
CA ALA A 173 -12.26 11.38 4.42
C ALA A 173 -13.18 11.63 3.22
N PHE A 174 -12.63 11.68 2.01
CA PHE A 174 -13.40 11.86 0.78
C PHE A 174 -14.42 10.73 0.57
N PHE A 175 -14.01 9.47 0.70
CA PHE A 175 -14.91 8.33 0.55
C PHE A 175 -15.98 8.32 1.64
N PHE A 176 -15.62 8.66 2.88
CA PHE A 176 -16.60 8.77 3.95
C PHE A 176 -17.66 9.84 3.65
N TYR A 177 -17.23 11.02 3.18
CA TYR A 177 -18.14 12.11 2.82
C TYR A 177 -19.10 11.71 1.69
N ASN A 178 -18.63 10.90 0.72
CA ASN A 178 -19.45 10.41 -0.40
C ASN A 178 -20.27 9.14 -0.07
N GLY A 179 -20.34 8.72 1.20
CA GLY A 179 -21.09 7.53 1.62
C GLY A 179 -20.44 6.19 1.20
N GLN A 180 -19.21 6.22 0.70
CA GLN A 180 -18.46 5.05 0.24
C GLN A 180 -17.71 4.39 1.39
N LEU A 181 -18.46 3.77 2.31
CA LEU A 181 -17.93 3.24 3.57
C LEU A 181 -16.81 2.20 3.37
N THR A 182 -16.92 1.31 2.39
CA THR A 182 -15.92 0.27 2.12
C THR A 182 -14.55 0.86 1.77
N TYR A 183 -14.51 1.82 0.83
CA TYR A 183 -13.25 2.46 0.45
C TYR A 183 -12.70 3.35 1.57
N ALA A 184 -13.58 4.00 2.35
CA ALA A 184 -13.17 4.76 3.54
C ALA A 184 -12.47 3.87 4.57
N VAL A 185 -13.03 2.68 4.85
CA VAL A 185 -12.43 1.68 5.74
C VAL A 185 -11.08 1.22 5.20
N ILE A 186 -10.97 0.89 3.91
CA ILE A 186 -9.69 0.46 3.31
C ILE A 186 -8.63 1.57 3.45
N ALA A 187 -8.95 2.80 3.04
CA ALA A 187 -8.01 3.91 3.10
C ALA A 187 -7.58 4.25 4.53
N LEU A 188 -8.52 4.34 5.47
CA LEU A 188 -8.21 4.70 6.86
C LEU A 188 -7.58 3.55 7.66
N SER A 189 -7.76 2.30 7.24
CA SER A 189 -7.00 1.16 7.78
C SER A 189 -5.53 1.27 7.38
N LEU A 190 -5.24 1.60 6.12
CA LEU A 190 -3.86 1.83 5.69
C LEU A 190 -3.23 3.04 6.39
N SER A 191 -4.01 4.12 6.57
CA SER A 191 -3.61 5.30 7.35
C SER A 191 -3.23 4.92 8.79
N GLY A 192 -4.04 4.09 9.47
CA GLY A 192 -3.73 3.60 10.82
C GLY A 192 -2.43 2.79 10.89
N SER A 193 -2.22 1.86 9.94
CA SER A 193 -0.98 1.09 9.85
C SER A 193 0.24 1.98 9.57
N LEU A 194 0.13 2.94 8.65
CA LEU A 194 1.21 3.87 8.35
C LEU A 194 1.56 4.75 9.56
N LEU A 195 0.58 5.22 10.32
CA LEU A 195 0.81 5.97 11.55
C LEU A 195 1.57 5.14 12.59
N GLY A 196 1.20 3.86 12.78
CA GLY A 196 1.89 2.95 13.69
C GLY A 196 3.33 2.67 13.26
N PHE A 197 3.57 2.55 11.94
CA PHE A 197 4.91 2.39 11.38
C PHE A 197 5.79 3.64 11.54
N LEU A 198 5.23 4.82 11.25
CA LEU A 198 5.98 6.08 11.25
C LEU A 198 6.58 6.42 12.61
N ILE A 199 5.96 6.01 13.72
CA ILE A 199 6.51 6.16 15.08
C ILE A 199 7.93 5.57 15.21
N TYR A 200 8.23 4.51 14.46
CA TYR A 200 9.53 3.82 14.48
C TYR A 200 10.43 4.17 13.28
N ASN A 201 9.91 4.91 12.31
CA ASN A 201 10.62 5.25 11.07
C ASN A 201 11.22 6.67 11.08
N PHE A 202 10.91 7.47 12.11
CA PHE A 202 11.60 8.73 12.41
C PHE A 202 12.81 8.56 13.34
#